data_AF-A0A1J3G6H6-F1
#
_entry.id   AF-A0A1J3G6H6-F1
#
_cell.length_a   1.000
_cell.length_b   1.000
_cell.length_c   1.000
_cell.angle_alpha   90.00
_cell.angle_beta   90.00
_cell.angle_gamma   90.00
#
_symmetry.space_group_name_H-M   'P 1'
#
loop_
_entity.id
_entity.type
_entity.pdbx_description
1 polymer ?
#
loop_
_entity_poly.entity_id
_entity_poly.type
_entity_poly.pdbx_seq_one_letter_code
_entity_poly.pdbx_strand_id
1 'polypeptide(L)' 'DGETIRDVGDNYIEELVRRNMVTSERDVTTKRYETCHLHDMMREICLFKAKEENFLQIVSNRSSTANSQSSGTSRRFVSH' A
#
# COMPACT_ATOMS: atom_id res chain seq x y z
N ASP A 1 -30.25 -8.13 5.20
CA ASP A 1 -29.15 -7.23 5.60
C ASP A 1 -28.07 -7.22 4.55
N GLY A 2 -27.60 -6.05 4.15
CA GLY A 2 -26.53 -5.87 3.16
C GLY A 2 -25.16 -5.72 3.82
N GLU A 3 -24.10 -5.94 3.05
CA GLU A 3 -22.73 -5.71 3.53
C GLU A 3 -22.49 -4.23 3.83
N THR A 4 -21.84 -3.93 4.95
CA THR A 4 -21.38 -2.57 5.23
C THR A 4 -20.09 -2.28 4.44
N ILE A 5 -19.75 -1.01 4.27
CA ILE A 5 -18.46 -0.59 3.68
C ILE A 5 -17.28 -1.23 4.43
N ARG A 6 -17.42 -1.44 5.75
CA ARG A 6 -16.38 -2.09 6.55
C ARG A 6 -16.26 -3.58 6.22
N ASP A 7 -17.37 -4.28 6.05
CA ASP A 7 -17.36 -5.71 5.68
C ASP A 7 -16.73 -5.89 4.29
N VAL A 8 -17.08 -5.03 3.34
CA VAL A 8 -16.45 -5.00 2.01
C VAL A 8 -14.95 -4.74 2.10
N GLY A 9 -14.53 -3.79 2.95
CA GLY A 9 -13.11 -3.49 3.18
C GLY A 9 -12.34 -4.68 3.76
N ASP A 10 -12.90 -5.36 4.76
CA ASP A 10 -12.29 -6.54 5.36
C ASP A 10 -12.13 -7.68 4.35
N ASN A 11 -13.13 -7.90 3.48
CA ASN A 11 -13.07 -8.90 2.41
C ASN A 11 -11.92 -8.61 1.42
N TYR A 12 -11.69 -7.34 1.07
CA TYR A 12 -10.56 -6.97 0.21
C TYR A 12 -9.21 -7.24 0.88
N ILE A 13 -9.05 -6.87 2.15
CA ILE A 13 -7.80 -7.13 2.87
C ILE A 13 -7.57 -8.64 3.00
N GLU A 14 -8.61 -9.43 3.25
CA GLU A 14 -8.53 -10.89 3.29
C GLU A 14 -8.02 -11.47 1.98
N GLU A 15 -8.54 -11.02 0.84
CA GLU A 15 -8.06 -11.48 -0.48
C GLU A 15 -6.60 -11.09 -0.73
N LEU A 16 -6.17 -9.90 -0.30
CA LEU A 16 -4.77 -9.48 -0.42
C LEU A 16 -3.84 -10.33 0.45
N VAL A 17 -4.27 -10.68 1.68
CA VAL A 17 -3.54 -11.57 2.58
C VAL A 17 -3.44 -12.98 1.99
N ARG A 18 -4.56 -13.53 1.50
CA ARG A 18 -4.64 -14.87 0.91
C ARG A 18 -3.72 -15.03 -0.31
N ARG A 19 -3.45 -13.92 -1.01
CA ARG A 19 -2.54 -13.86 -2.16
C ARG A 19 -1.10 -13.49 -1.78
N ASN A 20 -0.78 -13.41 -0.49
CA ASN A 20 0.52 -13.00 0.05
C ASN A 20 0.97 -11.63 -0.48
N MET A 21 0.03 -10.70 -0.68
CA MET A 21 0.35 -9.35 -1.15
C MET A 21 0.58 -8.36 -0.01
N VAL A 22 -0.07 -8.60 1.13
CA VAL A 22 0.07 -7.78 2.33
C VAL A 22 0.22 -8.67 3.57
N THR A 23 0.94 -8.17 4.56
CA THR A 23 0.86 -8.62 5.95
C THR A 23 -0.18 -7.79 6.68
N SER A 24 -0.97 -8.38 7.58
CA SER A 24 -1.97 -7.63 8.33
C SER A 24 -2.11 -8.11 9.77
N GLU A 25 -2.60 -7.21 10.61
CA GLU A 25 -2.92 -7.51 12.00
C GLU A 25 -4.42 -7.34 12.21
N ARG A 26 -5.02 -8.30 12.93
CA ARG A 26 -6.43 -8.27 13.30
C ARG A 26 -6.54 -7.93 14.77
N ASP A 27 -7.54 -7.14 15.11
CA ASP A 27 -7.92 -6.92 16.50
C ASP A 27 -8.33 -8.24 17.16
N VAL A 28 -7.89 -8.46 18.40
CA VAL A 28 -8.06 -9.74 19.10
C VAL A 28 -9.53 -10.00 19.41
N THR A 29 -10.29 -8.94 19.70
CA THR A 29 -11.67 -9.04 20.18
C THR A 29 -12.66 -9.06 19.01
N THR A 30 -12.55 -8.08 18.12
CA THR A 30 -13.46 -7.87 17.00
C THR A 30 -13.09 -8.69 15.77
N LYS A 31 -11.86 -9.24 15.71
CA LYS A 31 -11.29 -9.96 14.56
C LYS A 31 -11.19 -9.13 13.27
N ARG A 32 -11.41 -7.83 13.35
CA ARG A 32 -11.36 -6.90 12.21
C ARG A 32 -9.93 -6.57 11.86
N TYR A 33 -9.66 -6.29 10.59
CA TYR A 33 -8.33 -5.83 10.19
C TYR A 33 -8.14 -4.39 10.64
N GLU A 34 -7.06 -4.13 11.38
CA GLU A 34 -6.74 -2.79 11.90
C GLU A 34 -5.52 -2.21 11.18
N THR A 35 -4.55 -3.05 10.82
CA THR A 35 -3.37 -2.62 10.06
C THR A 35 -3.09 -3.58 8.90
N CYS A 36 -2.51 -3.04 7.82
CA CYS A 36 -1.96 -3.84 6.73
C CYS A 36 -0.70 -3.16 6.16
N HIS A 37 0.26 -3.98 5.76
CA HIS A 37 1.57 -3.57 5.25
C HIS A 37 1.86 -4.32 3.96
N LEU A 38 2.28 -3.60 2.92
CA LEU A 38 2.75 -4.24 1.69
C LEU A 38 4.03 -5.03 1.97
N HIS A 39 4.15 -6.21 1.37
CA HIS A 39 5.45 -6.85 1.26
C HIS A 39 6.39 -6.03 0.36
N ASP A 40 7.69 -6.08 0.61
CA ASP A 40 8.68 -5.30 -0.15
C ASP A 40 8.60 -5.57 -1.66
N MET A 41 8.47 -6.84 -2.06
CA MET A 41 8.29 -7.22 -3.46
C MET A 41 7.03 -6.59 -4.08
N MET A 42 5.92 -6.57 -3.34
CA MET A 42 4.68 -5.94 -3.83
C MET A 42 4.83 -4.42 -3.92
N ARG A 43 5.55 -3.81 -2.99
CA ARG A 43 5.87 -2.38 -3.04
C ARG A 43 6.67 -2.05 -4.30
N GLU A 44 7.65 -2.86 -4.68
CA GLU A 44 8.41 -2.69 -5.92
C GLU A 44 7.52 -2.82 -7.17
N ILE A 45 6.67 -3.85 -7.22
CA ILE A 45 5.72 -4.06 -8.32
C ILE A 45 4.74 -2.88 -8.44
N CYS A 46 4.17 -2.40 -7.33
CA CYS A 46 3.27 -1.25 -7.32
C CYS A 46 3.95 0.02 -7.82
N LEU A 47 5.22 0.27 -7.45
CA LEU A 47 5.96 1.43 -7.93
C LEU A 47 6.28 1.33 -9.42
N PHE A 48 6.64 0.14 -9.90
CA PHE A 48 6.85 -0.10 -11.33
C PHE A 48 5.58 0.19 -12.13
N LYS A 49 4.45 -0.38 -11.71
CA LYS A 49 3.15 -0.16 -12.35
C LYS A 49 2.66 1.28 -12.27
N ALA A 50 2.85 1.95 -11.13
CA ALA A 50 2.49 3.35 -11.00
C ALA A 50 3.27 4.26 -11.95
N LYS A 51 4.53 3.91 -12.28
CA LYS A 51 5.32 4.63 -13.29
C LYS A 51 4.85 4.34 -14.71
N GLU A 52 4.59 3.06 -15.03
CA GLU A 52 4.06 2.63 -16.33
C GLU A 52 2.74 3.36 -16.66
N GLU A 53 1.83 3.43 -15.68
CA GLU A 53 0.51 4.04 -15.80
C GLU A 53 0.50 5.56 -15.57
N ASN A 54 1.66 6.18 -15.28
CA ASN A 54 1.76 7.58 -14.84
C ASN A 54 0.82 7.92 -13.67
N PHE A 55 0.55 6.95 -12.79
CA PHE A 55 -0.43 7.04 -11.71
C PHE A 55 0.08 7.85 -10.51
N LEU A 56 1.39 7.83 -10.24
CA LEU A 56 2.00 8.54 -9.10
C LEU A 56 3.32 9.19 -9.48
N GLN A 57 3.60 10.37 -8.93
CA GLN A 57 4.92 10.98 -8.95
C GLN A 57 5.71 10.58 -7.69
N ILE A 58 6.80 9.84 -7.87
CA ILE A 58 7.64 9.40 -6.75
C ILE A 58 8.62 10.53 -6.40
N VAL A 59 8.38 11.25 -5.30
CA VAL A 59 9.27 12.30 -4.81
C VAL A 59 10.29 11.68 -3.83
N SER A 60 11.56 11.64 -4.24
CA SER A 60 12.64 11.28 -3.31
C SER A 60 12.99 12.48 -2.43
N ASN A 61 12.80 12.37 -1.11
CA ASN A 61 13.33 13.32 -0.13
C ASN A 61 14.83 13.07 0.08
N ARG A 62 15.61 13.20 -1.00
CA ARG A 62 17.07 13.18 -0.92
C ARG A 62 17.51 14.62 -0.88
N SER A 63 17.93 15.10 0.29
CA SER A 63 18.86 16.23 0.34
C SER A 63 20.00 15.91 -0.62
N SER A 64 20.25 16.82 -1.55
CA SER A 64 21.19 16.66 -2.67
C SER A 64 22.62 16.41 -2.20
N THR A 65 22.97 15.17 -1.90
CA THR A 65 24.35 14.71 -1.83
C THR A 65 24.43 13.31 -2.41
N ALA A 66 24.96 13.25 -3.63
CA ALA A 66 25.58 12.12 -4.31
C ALA A 66 25.03 10.70 -4.06
N ASN A 67 24.42 10.14 -5.10
CA ASN A 67 24.56 8.75 -5.54
C ASN A 67 24.58 7.65 -4.45
N SER A 68 23.40 7.12 -4.08
CA SER A 68 23.23 5.73 -3.60
C SER A 68 21.75 5.36 -3.57
N GLN A 69 21.40 4.19 -4.11
CA GLN A 69 20.04 3.71 -4.38
C GLN A 69 19.07 3.74 -3.19
N SER A 70 17.77 3.81 -3.54
CA SER A 70 16.55 3.47 -2.78
C SER A 70 16.36 3.92 -1.31
N SER A 71 15.28 4.66 -1.04
CA SER A 71 14.25 4.29 -0.05
C SER A 71 13.23 5.43 0.20
N GLY A 72 11.94 5.06 0.18
CA GLY A 72 10.85 5.62 0.99
C GLY A 72 10.43 7.09 0.84
N THR A 73 9.33 7.34 0.11
CA THR A 73 8.04 7.89 0.63
C THR A 73 7.24 8.44 -0.56
N SER A 74 6.13 7.76 -0.92
CA SER A 74 5.22 8.20 -2.00
C SER A 74 4.14 9.10 -1.42
N ARG A 75 4.00 10.35 -1.92
CA ARG A 75 2.89 11.26 -1.56
C ARG A 75 2.02 11.49 -2.79
N ARG A 76 0.69 11.36 -2.64
CA ARG A 76 -0.28 11.68 -3.70
C ARG A 76 -0.28 13.18 -3.96
N PHE A 77 -0.08 13.57 -5.22
CA PHE A 77 -0.34 14.93 -5.66
C PHE A 77 -1.80 15.01 -6.14
N VAL A 78 -2.56 15.98 -5.65
CA VAL A 78 -3.89 16.31 -6.14
C VAL A 78 -3.75 17.64 -6.88
N SER A 79 -4.01 17.65 -8.19
CA SER A 79 -4.18 18.90 -8.93
C SER A 79 -5.64 19.31 -8.88
N HIS A 80 -5.89 20.57 -8.53
CA HIS A 80 -7.15 21.26 -8.83
C HIS A 80 -7.25 21.55 -10.33
#